data_AF-A0A7K3YEA7-F1
#
_entry.id   AF-A0A7K3YEA7-F1
#
_cell.length_a   1.000
_cell.length_b   1.000
_cell.length_c   1.000
_cell.angle_alpha   90.00
_cell.angle_beta   90.00
_cell.angle_gamma   90.00
#
_symmetry.space_group_name_H-M   'P 1'
#
loop_
_entity.id
_entity.type
_entity.pdbx_description
1 polymer ?
#
loop_
_entity_poly.entity_id
_entity_poly.type
_entity_poly.pdbx_seq_one_letter_code
_entity_poly.pdbx_strand_id
1 'polypeptide(L)'
;MKELYEKMINESMAAQRADVDTLKVKRGRKFSITDAKPYVDAVRTMTAIGEQSSAVIELHKNSVISHYDTIKSLTKAVRPEDDPFVEHYQTPVVLEILKEQDAAFAKSVDTFVEAIAGAEALISLEAVRHYGGFYGPTCVVDFALIPGSTSNVVNQILAKTEIPVEHKRAILAAKSWGMNTSYGFGDAFTKALEAGATATEAAAKEVAIMQKIYREPVEAQVELMNDAGMTSFDPRKYMSEYRRRMEASVRAAVDDGVHYGNILTIPAYSVGDVAHHIAQSTFNMCKDDVVMAVIEAVTDVMESSLRKSLDAYKSYWEVLSLATGATAAATEYILELDGFNAPMIVDLLTKRFHNYVQIYPSRGAAVELHNCDFMDAIYRGWKILDKAQRNRAGLKEELVPKVGKYPIDLSPIHKNEVLMNPQWYAYPACSISVRFSALMRLADYPCLLTSEPVTATMMTNIIALEKDTAAAPMRGCKSCATACLVDMRHQYCQWREAV
;
A
#
# COMPACT_ATOMS: atom_id res chain seq x y z
N MET A 1 3.95 17.35 -22.85
CA MET A 1 2.93 17.08 -21.80
C MET A 1 2.00 15.93 -22.15
N LYS A 2 1.24 15.95 -23.28
CA LYS A 2 0.38 14.81 -23.67
C LYS A 2 1.14 13.48 -23.75
N GLU A 3 2.30 13.48 -24.41
CA GLU A 3 3.18 12.30 -24.52
C GLU A 3 3.57 11.72 -23.15
N LEU A 4 3.86 12.58 -22.17
CA LEU A 4 4.14 12.17 -20.80
C LEU A 4 2.93 11.53 -20.12
N TYR A 5 1.73 12.11 -20.27
CA TYR A 5 0.51 11.53 -19.72
C TYR A 5 0.19 10.17 -20.36
N GLU A 6 0.36 10.07 -21.67
CA GLU A 6 0.17 8.82 -22.40
C GLU A 6 1.17 7.75 -21.96
N LYS A 7 2.45 8.10 -21.80
CA LYS A 7 3.48 7.22 -21.25
C LYS A 7 3.11 6.73 -19.86
N MET A 8 2.75 7.62 -18.94
CA MET A 8 2.35 7.26 -17.57
C MET A 8 1.17 6.28 -17.58
N ILE A 9 0.15 6.54 -18.40
CA ILE A 9 -1.00 5.64 -18.52
C ILE A 9 -0.56 4.28 -19.09
N ASN A 10 0.24 4.26 -20.15
CA ASN A 10 0.65 3.02 -20.80
C ASN A 10 1.53 2.14 -19.90
N GLU A 11 2.52 2.72 -19.21
CA GLU A 11 3.38 1.97 -18.28
C GLU A 11 2.57 1.41 -17.11
N SER A 12 1.74 2.23 -16.47
CA SER A 12 0.90 1.79 -15.35
C SER A 12 -0.12 0.73 -15.76
N MET A 13 -0.78 0.90 -16.92
CA MET A 13 -1.72 -0.11 -17.40
C MET A 13 -1.02 -1.39 -17.86
N ALA A 14 0.21 -1.31 -18.37
CA ALA A 14 0.99 -2.51 -18.70
C ALA A 14 1.30 -3.34 -17.44
N ALA A 15 1.68 -2.68 -16.33
CA ALA A 15 1.86 -3.34 -15.04
C ALA A 15 0.57 -4.00 -14.55
N GLN A 16 -0.54 -3.26 -14.45
CA GLN A 16 -1.82 -3.80 -14.00
C GLN A 16 -2.33 -4.95 -14.88
N ARG A 17 -2.20 -4.84 -16.21
CA ARG A 17 -2.64 -5.90 -17.14
C ARG A 17 -1.76 -7.13 -17.03
N ALA A 18 -0.45 -6.98 -16.84
CA ALA A 18 0.43 -8.13 -16.62
C ALA A 18 -0.04 -8.97 -15.42
N ASP A 19 -0.47 -8.33 -14.34
CA ASP A 19 -1.03 -8.98 -13.16
C ASP A 19 -2.39 -9.62 -13.44
N VAL A 20 -3.36 -8.82 -13.89
CA VAL A 20 -4.74 -9.27 -14.10
C VAL A 20 -4.82 -10.40 -15.13
N ASP A 21 -4.08 -10.31 -16.23
CA ASP A 21 -4.08 -11.35 -17.27
C ASP A 21 -3.39 -12.63 -16.78
N THR A 22 -2.32 -12.50 -15.99
CA THR A 22 -1.67 -13.66 -15.36
C THR A 22 -2.64 -14.36 -14.40
N LEU A 23 -3.31 -13.59 -13.53
CA LEU A 23 -4.29 -14.11 -12.57
C LEU A 23 -5.46 -14.79 -13.28
N LYS A 24 -6.00 -14.20 -14.33
CA LYS A 24 -7.09 -14.78 -15.12
C LYS A 24 -6.74 -16.15 -15.70
N VAL A 25 -5.51 -16.31 -16.17
CA VAL A 25 -5.03 -17.58 -16.78
C VAL A 25 -4.63 -18.60 -15.71
N LYS A 26 -4.07 -18.14 -14.59
CA LYS A 26 -3.42 -18.98 -13.58
C LYS A 26 -4.26 -19.23 -12.34
N ARG A 27 -5.39 -18.52 -12.15
CA ARG A 27 -6.33 -18.74 -11.05
C ARG A 27 -6.66 -20.23 -10.90
N GLY A 28 -6.64 -20.69 -9.66
CA GLY A 28 -6.84 -22.09 -9.32
C GLY A 28 -5.65 -23.03 -9.52
N ARG A 29 -4.52 -22.56 -10.06
CA ARG A 29 -3.31 -23.36 -10.24
C ARG A 29 -2.32 -23.15 -9.09
N LYS A 30 -1.22 -23.92 -9.12
CA LYS A 30 -0.08 -23.71 -8.22
C LYS A 30 0.77 -22.56 -8.73
N PHE A 31 1.11 -21.64 -7.84
CA PHE A 31 2.01 -20.52 -8.11
C PHE A 31 3.47 -20.98 -8.26
N SER A 32 4.20 -20.32 -9.15
CA SER A 32 5.66 -20.36 -9.28
C SER A 32 6.18 -18.94 -9.44
N ILE A 33 7.37 -18.61 -8.90
CA ILE A 33 7.97 -17.27 -9.04
C ILE A 33 8.02 -16.83 -10.51
N THR A 34 8.20 -17.77 -11.44
CA THR A 34 8.22 -17.49 -12.88
C THR A 34 6.92 -16.93 -13.43
N ASP A 35 5.78 -17.13 -12.74
CA ASP A 35 4.49 -16.57 -13.14
C ASP A 35 4.49 -15.04 -13.05
N ALA A 36 5.36 -14.43 -12.24
CA ALA A 36 5.49 -12.98 -12.16
C ALA A 36 6.35 -12.36 -13.29
N LYS A 37 6.88 -13.17 -14.21
CA LYS A 37 7.71 -12.67 -15.32
C LYS A 37 7.01 -11.62 -16.21
N PRO A 38 5.71 -11.75 -16.56
CA PRO A 38 5.02 -10.73 -17.36
C PRO A 38 5.08 -9.34 -16.74
N TYR A 39 4.94 -9.24 -15.42
CA TYR A 39 5.07 -7.98 -14.68
C TYR A 39 6.49 -7.41 -14.79
N VAL A 40 7.50 -8.25 -14.52
CA VAL A 40 8.92 -7.86 -14.62
C VAL A 40 9.27 -7.38 -16.03
N ASP A 41 8.70 -8.02 -17.06
CA ASP A 41 8.91 -7.62 -18.45
C ASP A 41 8.23 -6.26 -18.75
N ALA A 42 7.03 -6.01 -18.23
CA ALA A 42 6.36 -4.72 -18.37
C ALA A 42 7.20 -3.59 -17.75
N VAL A 43 7.64 -3.75 -16.50
CA VAL A 43 8.48 -2.77 -15.79
C VAL A 43 9.80 -2.54 -16.52
N ARG A 44 10.42 -3.59 -17.06
CA ARG A 44 11.71 -3.48 -17.79
C ARG A 44 11.65 -2.52 -18.97
N THR A 45 10.48 -2.31 -19.57
CA THR A 45 10.31 -1.39 -20.70
C THR A 45 10.23 0.08 -20.32
N MET A 46 10.10 0.40 -19.02
CA MET A 46 10.03 1.79 -18.57
C MET A 46 11.31 2.56 -18.95
N THR A 47 11.12 3.81 -19.36
CA THR A 47 12.20 4.73 -19.74
C THR A 47 11.92 6.12 -19.18
N ALA A 48 12.93 6.96 -19.01
CA ALA A 48 12.72 8.37 -18.69
C ALA A 48 12.53 9.17 -19.99
N ILE A 49 11.64 10.15 -19.97
CA ILE A 49 11.48 11.12 -21.07
C ILE A 49 11.47 12.55 -20.54
N GLY A 50 11.81 13.51 -21.40
CA GLY A 50 11.81 14.93 -21.04
C GLY A 50 12.71 15.21 -19.84
N GLU A 51 12.14 15.81 -18.79
CA GLU A 51 12.86 16.21 -17.56
C GLU A 51 12.86 15.12 -16.48
N GLN A 52 12.32 13.93 -16.77
CA GLN A 52 12.34 12.83 -15.81
C GLN A 52 13.77 12.39 -15.47
N SER A 53 14.05 12.19 -14.18
CA SER A 53 15.26 11.52 -13.72
C SER A 53 15.30 10.08 -14.20
N SER A 54 16.30 9.78 -15.03
CA SER A 54 16.64 8.40 -15.40
C SER A 54 17.02 7.57 -14.17
N ALA A 55 17.67 8.16 -13.17
CA ALA A 55 18.06 7.43 -11.96
C ALA A 55 16.83 6.95 -11.16
N VAL A 56 15.76 7.74 -11.10
CA VAL A 56 14.50 7.33 -10.47
C VAL A 56 13.85 6.16 -11.21
N ILE A 57 13.76 6.22 -12.54
CA ILE A 57 13.17 5.14 -13.35
C ILE A 57 13.99 3.86 -13.24
N GLU A 58 15.32 3.96 -13.29
CA GLU A 58 16.22 2.81 -13.13
C GLU A 58 16.19 2.23 -11.72
N LEU A 59 16.01 3.06 -10.68
CA LEU A 59 15.85 2.58 -9.31
C LEU A 59 14.63 1.67 -9.17
N HIS A 60 13.49 2.04 -9.77
CA HIS A 60 12.29 1.21 -9.82
C HIS A 60 12.55 -0.11 -10.59
N LYS A 61 13.07 -0.01 -11.83
CA LYS A 61 13.32 -1.19 -12.67
C LYS A 61 14.26 -2.18 -12.03
N ASN A 62 15.38 -1.69 -11.51
CA ASN A 62 16.39 -2.53 -10.91
C ASN A 62 15.92 -3.13 -9.60
N SER A 63 15.04 -2.45 -8.84
CA SER A 63 14.40 -3.04 -7.66
C SER A 63 13.57 -4.27 -8.04
N VAL A 64 12.64 -4.13 -8.99
CA VAL A 64 11.78 -5.22 -9.47
C VAL A 64 12.59 -6.39 -10.00
N ILE A 65 13.57 -6.12 -10.86
CA ILE A 65 14.42 -7.16 -11.47
C ILE A 65 15.25 -7.85 -10.38
N SER A 66 15.84 -7.09 -9.46
CA SER A 66 16.68 -7.65 -8.40
C SER A 66 15.86 -8.51 -7.44
N HIS A 67 14.67 -8.06 -7.06
CA HIS A 67 13.76 -8.80 -6.20
C HIS A 67 13.34 -10.13 -6.86
N TYR A 68 12.85 -10.07 -8.12
CA TYR A 68 12.46 -11.27 -8.88
C TYR A 68 13.60 -12.28 -9.02
N ASP A 69 14.76 -11.83 -9.47
CA ASP A 69 15.92 -12.71 -9.69
C ASP A 69 16.40 -13.32 -8.37
N THR A 70 16.39 -12.55 -7.29
CA THR A 70 16.82 -13.02 -5.97
C THR A 70 15.88 -14.08 -5.44
N ILE A 71 14.56 -13.83 -5.39
CA ILE A 71 13.59 -14.84 -4.91
C ILE A 71 13.63 -16.08 -5.79
N LYS A 72 13.66 -15.93 -7.11
CA LYS A 72 13.76 -17.04 -8.06
C LYS A 72 15.01 -17.91 -7.85
N SER A 73 16.12 -17.31 -7.39
CA SER A 73 17.34 -18.06 -7.08
C SER A 73 17.24 -18.83 -5.75
N LEU A 74 16.40 -18.37 -4.82
CA LEU A 74 16.27 -18.94 -3.48
C LEU A 74 15.13 -19.96 -3.36
N THR A 75 14.06 -19.81 -4.14
CA THR A 75 12.89 -20.68 -4.06
C THR A 75 12.10 -20.76 -5.38
N LYS A 76 11.28 -21.81 -5.50
CA LYS A 76 10.37 -22.00 -6.64
C LYS A 76 9.02 -21.30 -6.44
N ALA A 77 8.61 -21.11 -5.20
CA ALA A 77 7.34 -20.50 -4.84
C ALA A 77 7.40 -19.94 -3.42
N VAL A 78 6.64 -18.89 -3.17
CA VAL A 78 6.35 -18.39 -1.81
C VAL A 78 5.01 -18.96 -1.36
N ARG A 79 4.95 -19.37 -0.10
CA ARG A 79 3.73 -19.87 0.51
C ARG A 79 2.74 -18.73 0.78
N PRO A 80 1.42 -19.00 0.79
CA PRO A 80 0.43 -17.98 1.14
C PRO A 80 0.67 -17.29 2.48
N GLU A 81 1.19 -18.01 3.48
CA GLU A 81 1.44 -17.44 4.80
C GLU A 81 2.62 -16.46 4.83
N ASP A 82 3.52 -16.55 3.83
CA ASP A 82 4.74 -15.76 3.74
C ASP A 82 4.62 -14.61 2.73
N ASP A 83 3.61 -14.63 1.84
CA ASP A 83 3.42 -13.62 0.80
C ASP A 83 3.17 -12.18 1.29
N PRO A 84 2.61 -11.90 2.49
CA PRO A 84 2.45 -10.52 2.94
C PRO A 84 3.79 -9.86 3.30
N PHE A 85 4.87 -10.64 3.46
CA PHE A 85 6.14 -10.12 3.96
C PHE A 85 7.15 -9.75 2.86
N VAL A 86 6.92 -10.16 1.62
CA VAL A 86 7.94 -10.10 0.54
C VAL A 86 8.31 -8.67 0.10
N GLU A 87 7.48 -7.68 0.43
CA GLU A 87 7.68 -6.26 0.15
C GLU A 87 8.42 -5.48 1.27
N HIS A 88 8.75 -6.16 2.38
CA HIS A 88 9.35 -5.51 3.56
C HIS A 88 10.88 -5.64 3.65
N TYR A 89 11.51 -6.22 2.63
CA TYR A 89 12.94 -6.55 2.65
C TYR A 89 13.85 -5.50 2.01
N GLN A 90 13.30 -4.65 1.15
CA GLN A 90 14.06 -3.76 0.27
C GLN A 90 14.60 -2.56 1.05
N THR A 91 13.72 -1.87 1.76
CA THR A 91 14.07 -0.63 2.47
C THR A 91 15.07 -0.81 3.60
N PRO A 92 15.05 -1.91 4.39
CA PRO A 92 16.11 -2.18 5.35
C PRO A 92 17.51 -2.11 4.74
N VAL A 93 17.68 -2.74 3.57
CA VAL A 93 18.93 -2.75 2.81
C VAL A 93 19.28 -1.37 2.29
N VAL A 94 18.32 -0.66 1.70
CA VAL A 94 18.54 0.68 1.14
C VAL A 94 18.90 1.68 2.24
N LEU A 95 18.29 1.58 3.42
CA LEU A 95 18.59 2.42 4.57
C LEU A 95 20.03 2.24 5.05
N GLU A 96 20.53 1.00 5.13
CA GLU A 96 21.94 0.73 5.46
C GLU A 96 22.88 1.31 4.41
N ILE A 97 22.58 1.13 3.12
CA ILE A 97 23.38 1.69 2.03
C ILE A 97 23.47 3.22 2.16
N LEU A 98 22.36 3.92 2.45
CA LEU A 98 22.37 5.38 2.61
C LEU A 98 23.17 5.82 3.84
N LYS A 99 23.04 5.12 4.98
CA LYS A 99 23.83 5.40 6.20
C LYS A 99 25.33 5.24 5.94
N GLU A 100 25.73 4.28 5.13
CA GLU A 100 27.14 4.07 4.77
C GLU A 100 27.69 5.11 3.80
N GLN A 101 26.83 5.68 2.95
CA GLN A 101 27.22 6.70 1.98
C GLN A 101 27.30 8.10 2.57
N ASP A 102 26.45 8.42 3.55
CA ASP A 102 26.39 9.75 4.16
C ASP A 102 26.46 9.65 5.69
N ALA A 103 27.63 10.01 6.24
CA ALA A 103 27.87 10.03 7.67
C ALA A 103 27.01 11.05 8.43
N ALA A 104 26.60 12.16 7.81
CA ALA A 104 25.71 13.14 8.43
C ALA A 104 24.27 12.61 8.52
N PHE A 105 23.83 11.90 7.49
CA PHE A 105 22.55 11.18 7.53
C PHE A 105 22.59 10.05 8.56
N ALA A 106 23.64 9.23 8.60
CA ALA A 106 23.81 8.18 9.62
C ALA A 106 23.72 8.73 11.04
N LYS A 107 24.44 9.83 11.32
CA LYS A 107 24.36 10.52 12.61
C LYS A 107 22.94 10.99 12.93
N SER A 108 22.19 11.46 11.93
CA SER A 108 20.80 11.89 12.13
C SER A 108 19.87 10.72 12.45
N VAL A 109 20.09 9.55 11.84
CA VAL A 109 19.40 8.31 12.20
C VAL A 109 19.74 7.90 13.64
N ASP A 110 21.01 7.98 14.05
CA ASP A 110 21.41 7.65 15.42
C ASP A 110 20.79 8.62 16.45
N THR A 111 20.79 9.93 16.17
CA THR A 111 20.10 10.92 17.00
C THR A 111 18.59 10.65 17.09
N PHE A 112 17.96 10.21 16.00
CA PHE A 112 16.55 9.81 16.03
C PHE A 112 16.33 8.54 16.87
N VAL A 113 17.21 7.55 16.78
CA VAL A 113 17.18 6.35 17.62
C VAL A 113 17.30 6.70 19.11
N GLU A 114 18.12 7.68 19.47
CA GLU A 114 18.18 8.22 20.83
C GLU A 114 16.89 8.94 21.24
N ALA A 115 16.30 9.72 20.32
CA ALA A 115 15.02 10.39 20.55
C ALA A 115 13.87 9.41 20.80
N ILE A 116 13.87 8.24 20.14
CA ILE A 116 12.91 7.16 20.41
C ILE A 116 13.04 6.67 21.87
N ALA A 117 14.26 6.46 22.37
CA ALA A 117 14.45 6.07 23.77
C ALA A 117 13.92 7.12 24.76
N GLY A 118 14.09 8.40 24.44
CA GLY A 118 13.53 9.50 25.24
C GLY A 118 12.01 9.68 25.12
N ALA A 119 11.35 8.98 24.19
CA ALA A 119 9.93 9.15 23.89
C ALA A 119 9.02 8.08 24.53
N GLU A 120 9.51 7.34 25.54
CA GLU A 120 8.78 6.26 26.21
C GLU A 120 7.35 6.65 26.62
N ALA A 121 7.16 7.86 27.18
CA ALA A 121 5.84 8.31 27.61
C ALA A 121 4.85 8.44 26.44
N LEU A 122 5.31 8.94 25.29
CA LEU A 122 4.49 9.04 24.07
C LEU A 122 4.21 7.65 23.50
N ILE A 123 5.25 6.82 23.37
CA ILE A 123 5.16 5.46 22.84
C ILE A 123 4.20 4.63 23.69
N SER A 124 4.30 4.70 25.02
CA SER A 124 3.41 3.99 25.94
C SER A 124 1.96 4.45 25.80
N LEU A 125 1.72 5.76 25.70
CA LEU A 125 0.36 6.30 25.51
C LEU A 125 -0.27 5.75 24.22
N GLU A 126 0.47 5.82 23.11
CA GLU A 126 -0.03 5.38 21.82
C GLU A 126 -0.19 3.86 21.77
N ALA A 127 0.71 3.09 22.39
CA ALA A 127 0.59 1.64 22.49
C ALA A 127 -0.64 1.22 23.31
N VAL A 128 -0.91 1.88 24.45
CA VAL A 128 -2.12 1.64 25.26
C VAL A 128 -3.39 1.97 24.48
N ARG A 129 -3.40 3.08 23.73
CA ARG A 129 -4.53 3.43 22.84
C ARG A 129 -4.73 2.35 21.79
N HIS A 130 -3.66 1.91 21.13
CA HIS A 130 -3.73 0.88 20.11
C HIS A 130 -4.25 -0.45 20.68
N TYR A 131 -3.70 -0.88 21.81
CA TYR A 131 -4.09 -2.09 22.53
C TYR A 131 -5.56 -2.07 22.95
N GLY A 132 -6.05 -0.95 23.51
CA GLY A 132 -7.44 -0.79 23.92
C GLY A 132 -8.43 -0.60 22.77
N GLY A 133 -7.99 -0.72 21.51
CA GLY A 133 -8.82 -0.51 20.33
C GLY A 133 -9.26 0.94 20.14
N PHE A 134 -8.59 1.89 20.82
CA PHE A 134 -8.98 3.30 20.81
C PHE A 134 -9.03 3.90 19.42
N TYR A 135 -8.22 3.40 18.47
CA TYR A 135 -8.16 3.86 17.09
C TYR A 135 -8.97 3.04 16.08
N GLY A 136 -9.59 1.94 16.53
CA GLY A 136 -10.29 1.01 15.64
C GLY A 136 -9.29 0.32 14.70
N PRO A 137 -9.73 -0.11 13.51
CA PRO A 137 -8.81 -0.60 12.48
C PRO A 137 -7.78 0.47 12.11
N THR A 138 -6.51 0.11 12.21
CA THR A 138 -5.36 0.93 11.85
C THR A 138 -4.50 0.18 10.85
N CYS A 139 -3.93 0.92 9.89
CA CYS A 139 -3.01 0.36 8.91
C CYS A 139 -1.58 0.39 9.47
N VAL A 140 -0.90 -0.76 9.44
CA VAL A 140 0.51 -0.90 9.83
C VAL A 140 1.43 -0.20 8.82
N VAL A 141 1.11 -0.29 7.53
CA VAL A 141 1.76 0.43 6.43
C VAL A 141 0.85 1.55 5.98
N ASP A 142 1.08 2.75 6.48
CA ASP A 142 0.21 3.87 6.16
C ASP A 142 0.90 4.85 5.20
N PHE A 143 0.24 5.05 4.06
CA PHE A 143 0.64 6.01 3.05
C PHE A 143 0.39 7.47 3.48
N ALA A 144 -0.32 7.69 4.58
CA ALA A 144 -0.53 8.99 5.20
C ALA A 144 -0.23 8.95 6.70
N LEU A 145 -0.59 10.00 7.43
CA LEU A 145 -0.42 10.10 8.89
C LEU A 145 -1.74 9.85 9.63
N ILE A 146 -2.37 8.68 9.43
CA ILE A 146 -3.62 8.29 10.11
C ILE A 146 -3.38 8.22 11.63
N PRO A 147 -4.38 8.59 12.46
CA PRO A 147 -4.37 8.26 13.89
C PRO A 147 -3.91 6.83 14.21
N GLY A 148 -2.95 6.68 15.12
CA GLY A 148 -2.46 5.38 15.59
C GLY A 148 -1.56 4.61 14.63
N SER A 149 -1.31 5.09 13.40
CA SER A 149 -0.39 4.43 12.49
C SER A 149 1.08 4.61 12.92
N THR A 150 1.95 3.71 12.47
CA THR A 150 3.38 3.79 12.82
C THR A 150 4.01 5.10 12.34
N SER A 151 3.68 5.54 11.12
CA SER A 151 4.14 6.80 10.55
C SER A 151 3.71 8.01 11.40
N ASN A 152 2.51 7.97 11.99
CA ASN A 152 2.02 9.03 12.87
C ASN A 152 2.87 9.16 14.14
N VAL A 153 3.14 8.04 14.82
CA VAL A 153 3.99 8.04 16.04
C VAL A 153 5.41 8.47 15.70
N VAL A 154 5.99 7.96 14.61
CA VAL A 154 7.32 8.35 14.12
C VAL A 154 7.39 9.86 13.83
N ASN A 155 6.36 10.43 13.19
CA ASN A 155 6.30 11.86 12.92
C ASN A 155 6.31 12.70 14.20
N GLN A 156 5.55 12.31 15.23
CA GLN A 156 5.50 13.03 16.51
C GLN A 156 6.86 13.08 17.22
N ILE A 157 7.68 12.03 17.10
CA ILE A 157 9.03 11.99 17.63
C ILE A 157 9.98 12.84 16.77
N LEU A 158 9.93 12.68 15.44
CA LEU A 158 10.76 13.45 14.49
C LEU A 158 10.52 14.96 14.57
N ALA A 159 9.28 15.39 14.77
CA ALA A 159 8.92 16.79 14.92
C ALA A 159 9.71 17.47 16.05
N LYS A 160 10.06 16.73 17.11
CA LYS A 160 10.81 17.19 18.29
C LYS A 160 12.31 16.84 18.25
N THR A 161 12.76 16.12 17.22
CA THR A 161 14.15 15.69 17.09
C THR A 161 14.97 16.77 16.38
N GLU A 162 16.09 17.19 16.95
CA GLU A 162 16.94 18.26 16.39
C GLU A 162 17.92 17.72 15.33
N ILE A 163 17.41 17.50 14.12
CA ILE A 163 18.15 17.05 12.93
C ILE A 163 17.66 17.79 11.67
N PRO A 164 18.40 17.80 10.55
CA PRO A 164 17.97 18.45 9.31
C PRO A 164 16.59 17.97 8.83
N VAL A 165 15.76 18.90 8.32
CA VAL A 165 14.38 18.61 7.89
C VAL A 165 14.33 17.52 6.83
N GLU A 166 15.19 17.57 5.81
CA GLU A 166 15.23 16.54 4.76
C GLU A 166 15.61 15.15 5.32
N HIS A 167 16.43 15.09 6.38
CA HIS A 167 16.72 13.83 7.06
C HIS A 167 15.49 13.31 7.82
N LYS A 168 14.73 14.20 8.49
CA LYS A 168 13.45 13.81 9.11
C LYS A 168 12.50 13.21 8.09
N ARG A 169 12.37 13.86 6.93
CA ARG A 169 11.52 13.41 5.83
C ARG A 169 11.96 12.06 5.28
N ALA A 170 13.28 11.85 5.13
CA ALA A 170 13.82 10.56 4.70
C ALA A 170 13.53 9.44 5.72
N ILE A 171 13.73 9.69 7.01
CA ILE A 171 13.46 8.72 8.09
C ILE A 171 11.96 8.39 8.14
N LEU A 172 11.09 9.38 8.02
CA LEU A 172 9.64 9.17 7.99
C LEU A 172 9.19 8.41 6.74
N ALA A 173 9.74 8.76 5.58
CA ALA A 173 9.47 8.07 4.31
C ALA A 173 9.89 6.60 4.38
N ALA A 174 11.02 6.29 5.03
CA ALA A 174 11.50 4.93 5.21
C ALA A 174 10.45 4.02 5.83
N LYS A 175 9.74 4.49 6.87
CA LYS A 175 8.74 3.65 7.56
C LYS A 175 7.32 3.74 6.98
N SER A 176 6.99 4.84 6.31
CA SER A 176 5.70 4.97 5.63
C SER A 176 5.67 4.12 4.35
N TRP A 177 5.80 4.73 3.17
CA TRP A 177 5.74 4.03 1.89
C TRP A 177 6.96 3.12 1.67
N GLY A 178 8.09 3.45 2.32
CA GLY A 178 9.27 2.59 2.29
C GLY A 178 9.09 1.29 3.05
N MET A 179 8.10 1.14 3.93
CA MET A 179 7.84 -0.13 4.61
C MET A 179 9.08 -0.71 5.32
N ASN A 180 9.91 0.14 5.92
CA ASN A 180 11.13 -0.27 6.62
C ASN A 180 10.79 -1.30 7.70
N THR A 181 11.12 -2.56 7.40
CA THR A 181 10.69 -3.78 8.09
C THR A 181 9.17 -4.01 8.10
N SER A 182 8.78 -5.25 8.38
CA SER A 182 7.38 -5.65 8.54
C SER A 182 6.78 -5.26 9.89
N TYR A 183 7.53 -4.55 10.75
CA TYR A 183 7.06 -4.20 12.09
C TYR A 183 5.89 -3.22 12.06
N GLY A 184 4.84 -3.47 12.83
CA GLY A 184 3.76 -2.52 13.08
C GLY A 184 3.74 -2.03 14.51
N PHE A 185 3.57 -0.73 14.69
CA PHE A 185 3.48 -0.10 16.00
C PHE A 185 2.40 -0.74 16.88
N GLY A 186 2.73 -0.98 18.14
CA GLY A 186 1.89 -1.62 19.14
C GLY A 186 1.93 -3.15 19.14
N ASP A 187 2.54 -3.81 18.14
CA ASP A 187 2.64 -5.26 18.05
C ASP A 187 3.51 -5.84 19.17
N ALA A 188 4.68 -5.25 19.43
CA ALA A 188 5.59 -5.73 20.47
C ALA A 188 5.01 -5.48 21.87
N PHE A 189 4.40 -4.31 22.11
CA PHE A 189 3.68 -4.01 23.35
C PHE A 189 2.59 -5.06 23.62
N THR A 190 1.72 -5.29 22.63
CA THR A 190 0.57 -6.19 22.78
C THR A 190 1.01 -7.61 23.06
N LYS A 191 1.94 -8.15 22.24
CA LYS A 191 2.47 -9.51 22.43
C LYS A 191 3.16 -9.69 23.79
N ALA A 192 3.89 -8.67 24.25
CA ALA A 192 4.54 -8.72 25.55
C ALA A 192 3.54 -8.76 26.70
N LEU A 193 2.52 -7.91 26.65
CA LEU A 193 1.48 -7.83 27.67
C LEU A 193 0.69 -9.15 27.74
N GLU A 194 0.29 -9.70 26.60
CA GLU A 194 -0.40 -11.00 26.51
C GLU A 194 0.47 -12.18 26.95
N ALA A 195 1.81 -12.04 26.86
CA ALA A 195 2.76 -13.02 27.39
C ALA A 195 3.02 -12.87 28.91
N GLY A 196 2.32 -11.96 29.59
CA GLY A 196 2.38 -11.77 31.04
C GLY A 196 3.36 -10.70 31.52
N ALA A 197 3.91 -9.87 30.62
CA ALA A 197 4.71 -8.72 31.01
C ALA A 197 3.84 -7.63 31.67
N THR A 198 4.44 -6.81 32.52
CA THR A 198 3.81 -5.56 32.99
C THR A 198 3.72 -4.53 31.86
N ALA A 199 2.85 -3.52 32.00
CA ALA A 199 2.74 -2.45 31.01
C ALA A 199 4.07 -1.70 30.79
N THR A 200 4.88 -1.52 31.83
CA THR A 200 6.22 -0.91 31.73
C THR A 200 7.18 -1.79 30.93
N GLU A 201 7.21 -3.10 31.18
CA GLU A 201 8.05 -4.04 30.42
C GLU A 201 7.62 -4.16 28.95
N ALA A 202 6.31 -4.14 28.70
CA ALA A 202 5.76 -4.12 27.35
C ALA A 202 6.13 -2.82 26.60
N ALA A 203 6.05 -1.66 27.26
CA ALA A 203 6.48 -0.39 26.70
C ALA A 203 7.98 -0.38 26.38
N ALA A 204 8.82 -0.91 27.27
CA ALA A 204 10.25 -1.03 27.03
C ALA A 204 10.56 -1.88 25.79
N LYS A 205 9.80 -2.95 25.53
CA LYS A 205 9.93 -3.76 24.32
C LYS A 205 9.50 -3.02 23.06
N GLU A 206 8.41 -2.25 23.11
CA GLU A 206 7.95 -1.39 22.02
C GLU A 206 9.02 -0.35 21.64
N VAL A 207 9.60 0.32 22.63
CA VAL A 207 10.72 1.26 22.44
C VAL A 207 11.91 0.55 21.79
N ALA A 208 12.29 -0.63 22.31
CA ALA A 208 13.45 -1.36 21.83
C ALA A 208 13.33 -1.77 20.35
N ILE A 209 12.18 -2.31 19.92
CA ILE A 209 11.99 -2.68 18.52
C ILE A 209 11.92 -1.42 17.63
N MET A 210 11.26 -0.35 18.08
CA MET A 210 11.25 0.92 17.35
C MET A 210 12.66 1.48 17.14
N GLN A 211 13.56 1.36 18.12
CA GLN A 211 14.97 1.73 17.94
C GLN A 211 15.68 0.80 16.95
N LYS A 212 15.46 -0.51 17.08
CA LYS A 212 16.17 -1.53 16.32
C LYS A 212 15.90 -1.43 14.81
N ILE A 213 14.66 -1.19 14.41
CA ILE A 213 14.30 -1.08 12.99
C ILE A 213 15.00 0.09 12.26
N TYR A 214 15.58 1.07 12.96
CA TYR A 214 16.39 2.13 12.34
C TYR A 214 17.90 1.94 12.58
N ARG A 215 18.27 1.38 13.73
CA ARG A 215 19.67 1.13 14.08
C ARG A 215 20.27 0.02 13.21
N GLU A 216 19.59 -1.12 13.15
CA GLU A 216 20.05 -2.37 12.52
C GLU A 216 18.90 -2.96 11.69
N PRO A 217 18.43 -2.25 10.64
CA PRO A 217 17.17 -2.57 9.97
C PRO A 217 17.20 -3.95 9.31
N VAL A 218 18.31 -4.39 8.70
CA VAL A 218 18.41 -5.74 8.10
C VAL A 218 18.31 -6.81 9.17
N GLU A 219 19.02 -6.64 10.30
CA GLU A 219 18.95 -7.60 11.40
C GLU A 219 17.56 -7.66 12.02
N ALA A 220 16.93 -6.50 12.22
CA ALA A 220 15.56 -6.40 12.71
C ALA A 220 14.59 -7.17 11.79
N GLN A 221 14.71 -7.00 10.47
CA GLN A 221 13.86 -7.71 9.52
C GLN A 221 14.11 -9.22 9.54
N VAL A 222 15.38 -9.67 9.64
CA VAL A 222 15.68 -11.12 9.76
C VAL A 222 15.00 -11.71 11.00
N GLU A 223 15.11 -11.05 12.15
CA GLU A 223 14.48 -11.51 13.39
C GLU A 223 12.96 -11.53 13.29
N LEU A 224 12.33 -10.48 12.75
CA LEU A 224 10.88 -10.43 12.56
C LEU A 224 10.37 -11.57 11.69
N MET A 225 11.11 -11.95 10.64
CA MET A 225 10.75 -13.06 9.76
C MET A 225 10.94 -14.42 10.42
N ASN A 226 11.98 -14.59 11.24
CA ASN A 226 12.18 -15.80 12.02
C ASN A 226 11.07 -15.96 13.08
N ASP A 227 10.71 -14.88 13.76
CA ASP A 227 9.63 -14.85 14.76
C ASP A 227 8.26 -15.11 14.12
N ALA A 228 8.06 -14.66 12.88
CA ALA A 228 6.87 -14.98 12.08
C ALA A 228 6.85 -16.43 11.56
N GLY A 229 7.96 -17.18 11.72
CA GLY A 229 8.07 -18.56 11.25
C GLY A 229 8.15 -18.69 9.73
N MET A 230 8.65 -17.67 9.03
CA MET A 230 8.74 -17.67 7.57
C MET A 230 9.69 -18.75 7.07
N THR A 231 9.27 -19.51 6.05
CA THR A 231 10.05 -20.68 5.57
C THR A 231 10.23 -20.73 4.06
N SER A 232 9.60 -19.84 3.30
CA SER A 232 9.65 -19.85 1.83
C SER A 232 11.05 -19.60 1.26
N PHE A 233 11.89 -18.81 1.95
CA PHE A 233 13.29 -18.56 1.60
C PHE A 233 14.06 -18.02 2.81
N ASP A 234 15.38 -17.92 2.71
CA ASP A 234 16.27 -17.37 3.75
C ASP A 234 16.29 -15.81 3.68
N PRO A 235 15.75 -15.12 4.71
CA PRO A 235 15.69 -13.65 4.75
C PRO A 235 17.05 -12.97 4.60
N ARG A 236 18.09 -13.53 5.23
CA ARG A 236 19.42 -12.92 5.25
C ARG A 236 20.10 -13.06 3.90
N LYS A 237 19.99 -14.22 3.26
CA LYS A 237 20.50 -14.43 1.89
C LYS A 237 19.77 -13.53 0.89
N TYR A 238 18.45 -13.38 1.03
CA TYR A 238 17.69 -12.47 0.19
C TYR A 238 18.25 -11.03 0.29
N MET A 239 18.32 -10.47 1.50
CA MET A 239 18.73 -9.08 1.68
C MET A 239 20.19 -8.83 1.26
N SER A 240 21.08 -9.81 1.47
CA SER A 240 22.47 -9.74 1.01
C SER A 240 22.59 -9.70 -0.52
N GLU A 241 21.88 -10.57 -1.22
CA GLU A 241 21.90 -10.60 -2.69
C GLU A 241 21.20 -9.37 -3.29
N TYR A 242 20.09 -8.93 -2.67
CA TYR A 242 19.40 -7.71 -3.06
C TYR A 242 20.30 -6.48 -2.91
N ARG A 243 21.05 -6.36 -1.80
CA ARG A 243 22.05 -5.32 -1.57
C ARG A 243 23.08 -5.26 -2.67
N ARG A 244 23.69 -6.42 -2.98
CA ARG A 244 24.72 -6.55 -4.02
C ARG A 244 24.24 -6.04 -5.38
N ARG A 245 22.95 -6.23 -5.70
CA ARG A 245 22.36 -5.80 -6.97
C ARG A 245 21.92 -4.34 -6.97
N MET A 246 21.47 -3.82 -5.84
CA MET A 246 20.88 -2.48 -5.76
C MET A 246 21.86 -1.37 -5.41
N GLU A 247 23.02 -1.68 -4.82
CA GLU A 247 23.96 -0.65 -4.34
C GLU A 247 24.32 0.39 -5.40
N ALA A 248 24.62 -0.05 -6.63
CA ALA A 248 24.95 0.85 -7.73
C ALA A 248 23.77 1.77 -8.12
N SER A 249 22.54 1.25 -8.11
CA SER A 249 21.34 2.05 -8.44
C SER A 249 21.04 3.07 -7.35
N VAL A 250 21.22 2.70 -6.08
CA VAL A 250 21.08 3.62 -4.95
C VAL A 250 22.11 4.74 -5.02
N ARG A 251 23.39 4.40 -5.25
CA ARG A 251 24.47 5.39 -5.45
C ARG A 251 24.14 6.35 -6.60
N ALA A 252 23.72 5.82 -7.75
CA ALA A 252 23.35 6.64 -8.90
C ALA A 252 22.19 7.61 -8.60
N ALA A 253 21.20 7.19 -7.80
CA ALA A 253 20.10 8.07 -7.37
C ALA A 253 20.57 9.16 -6.39
N VAL A 254 21.49 8.83 -5.48
CA VAL A 254 22.14 9.82 -4.60
C VAL A 254 22.92 10.84 -5.42
N ASP A 255 23.74 10.38 -6.37
CA ASP A 255 24.55 11.23 -7.24
C ASP A 255 23.69 12.13 -8.15
N ASP A 256 22.51 11.65 -8.57
CA ASP A 256 21.52 12.44 -9.32
C ASP A 256 20.74 13.43 -8.44
N GLY A 257 20.99 13.48 -7.13
CA GLY A 257 20.32 14.40 -6.20
C GLY A 257 18.86 14.03 -5.92
N VAL A 258 18.49 12.75 -6.07
CA VAL A 258 17.17 12.26 -5.68
C VAL A 258 17.06 12.32 -4.15
N HIS A 259 15.96 12.88 -3.64
CA HIS A 259 15.73 12.98 -2.20
C HIS A 259 15.72 11.59 -1.55
N TYR A 260 16.39 11.42 -0.41
CA TYR A 260 16.57 10.11 0.25
C TYR A 260 15.25 9.41 0.58
N GLY A 261 14.23 10.17 0.96
CA GLY A 261 12.87 9.63 1.16
C GLY A 261 12.29 8.96 -0.09
N ASN A 262 12.60 9.45 -1.29
CA ASN A 262 12.20 8.81 -2.55
C ASN A 262 13.03 7.55 -2.81
N ILE A 263 14.33 7.60 -2.54
CA ILE A 263 15.24 6.44 -2.66
C ILE A 263 14.81 5.30 -1.72
N LEU A 264 14.33 5.63 -0.52
CA LEU A 264 13.82 4.68 0.46
C LEU A 264 12.42 4.15 0.13
N THR A 265 11.65 4.85 -0.70
CA THR A 265 10.25 4.51 -0.99
C THR A 265 10.13 3.65 -2.24
N ILE A 266 10.71 4.11 -3.37
CA ILE A 266 10.51 3.48 -4.68
C ILE A 266 10.86 1.98 -4.69
N PRO A 267 11.98 1.53 -4.09
CA PRO A 267 12.35 0.12 -4.16
C PRO A 267 11.32 -0.80 -3.52
N ALA A 268 10.83 -0.49 -2.32
CA ALA A 268 9.81 -1.31 -1.66
C ALA A 268 8.45 -1.24 -2.37
N TYR A 269 8.02 -0.04 -2.76
CA TYR A 269 6.71 0.16 -3.37
C TYR A 269 6.56 -0.48 -4.77
N SER A 270 7.67 -0.82 -5.42
CA SER A 270 7.69 -1.38 -6.77
C SER A 270 7.65 -2.91 -6.82
N VAL A 271 7.86 -3.63 -5.72
CA VAL A 271 8.11 -5.09 -5.79
C VAL A 271 6.90 -5.96 -5.49
N GLY A 272 5.80 -5.38 -4.98
CA GLY A 272 4.61 -6.11 -4.49
C GLY A 272 3.98 -7.04 -5.54
N ASP A 273 4.20 -6.84 -6.82
CA ASP A 273 3.60 -7.69 -7.86
C ASP A 273 4.30 -9.06 -8.00
N VAL A 274 5.50 -9.23 -7.43
CA VAL A 274 6.26 -10.48 -7.49
C VAL A 274 6.10 -11.25 -6.19
N ALA A 275 5.34 -12.35 -6.24
CA ALA A 275 5.08 -13.20 -5.08
C ALA A 275 4.28 -12.55 -3.94
N HIS A 276 3.60 -11.42 -4.21
CA HIS A 276 2.53 -10.87 -3.37
C HIS A 276 1.23 -10.65 -4.18
N HIS A 277 1.14 -9.75 -5.18
CA HIS A 277 -0.05 -9.62 -6.05
C HIS A 277 -0.20 -10.79 -7.02
N ILE A 278 0.87 -11.20 -7.69
CA ILE A 278 0.95 -12.50 -8.36
C ILE A 278 1.48 -13.52 -7.35
N ALA A 279 0.59 -14.08 -6.55
CA ALA A 279 0.91 -15.09 -5.52
C ALA A 279 -0.13 -16.20 -5.41
N GLN A 280 0.17 -17.19 -4.57
CA GLN A 280 -0.70 -18.33 -4.36
C GLN A 280 -2.03 -17.95 -3.69
N SER A 281 -2.04 -16.98 -2.77
CA SER A 281 -3.25 -16.44 -2.13
C SER A 281 -4.18 -15.80 -3.17
N THR A 282 -3.65 -14.94 -4.04
CA THR A 282 -4.41 -14.30 -5.12
C THR A 282 -4.94 -15.32 -6.14
N PHE A 283 -4.15 -16.33 -6.50
CA PHE A 283 -4.61 -17.44 -7.36
C PHE A 283 -5.78 -18.21 -6.71
N ASN A 284 -5.79 -18.33 -5.38
CA ASN A 284 -6.87 -18.98 -4.65
C ASN A 284 -8.13 -18.11 -4.59
N MET A 285 -8.00 -16.81 -4.32
CA MET A 285 -9.13 -15.87 -4.30
C MET A 285 -9.80 -15.77 -5.67
N CYS A 286 -8.99 -15.63 -6.74
CA CYS A 286 -9.49 -15.47 -8.10
C CYS A 286 -10.10 -16.75 -8.69
N LYS A 287 -10.07 -17.90 -8.01
CA LYS A 287 -10.84 -19.11 -8.40
C LYS A 287 -12.32 -18.80 -8.56
N ASP A 288 -12.81 -17.84 -7.79
CA ASP A 288 -14.17 -17.35 -7.87
C ASP A 288 -14.32 -16.41 -9.08
N ASP A 289 -15.30 -16.72 -9.93
CA ASP A 289 -15.57 -15.96 -11.14
C ASP A 289 -16.00 -14.52 -10.86
N VAL A 290 -16.75 -14.28 -9.79
CA VAL A 290 -17.21 -12.94 -9.43
C VAL A 290 -16.04 -12.12 -8.91
N VAL A 291 -15.15 -12.70 -8.10
CA VAL A 291 -13.91 -12.02 -7.65
C VAL A 291 -13.05 -11.61 -8.85
N MET A 292 -12.81 -12.52 -9.79
CA MET A 292 -12.03 -12.21 -11.00
C MET A 292 -12.72 -11.13 -11.83
N ALA A 293 -14.04 -11.23 -12.02
CA ALA A 293 -14.82 -10.26 -12.79
C ALA A 293 -14.83 -8.86 -12.17
N VAL A 294 -14.83 -8.75 -10.84
CA VAL A 294 -14.67 -7.46 -10.14
C VAL A 294 -13.32 -6.83 -10.49
N ILE A 295 -12.22 -7.59 -10.38
CA ILE A 295 -10.87 -7.10 -10.68
C ILE A 295 -10.76 -6.63 -12.15
N GLU A 296 -11.29 -7.43 -13.08
CA GLU A 296 -11.30 -7.09 -14.52
C GLU A 296 -12.11 -5.82 -14.78
N ALA A 297 -13.34 -5.75 -14.28
CA ALA A 297 -14.21 -4.60 -14.53
C ALA A 297 -13.63 -3.31 -13.92
N VAL A 298 -13.09 -3.35 -12.70
CA VAL A 298 -12.47 -2.19 -12.05
C VAL A 298 -11.23 -1.73 -12.84
N THR A 299 -10.41 -2.67 -13.33
CA THR A 299 -9.26 -2.38 -14.21
C THR A 299 -9.71 -1.72 -15.51
N ASP A 300 -10.76 -2.23 -16.14
CA ASP A 300 -11.31 -1.69 -17.38
C ASP A 300 -11.92 -0.29 -17.19
N VAL A 301 -12.59 -0.02 -16.07
CA VAL A 301 -13.11 1.32 -15.71
C VAL A 301 -11.95 2.31 -15.60
N MET A 302 -10.88 1.94 -14.90
CA MET A 302 -9.69 2.78 -14.76
C MET A 302 -9.08 3.11 -16.13
N GLU A 303 -8.80 2.09 -16.94
CA GLU A 303 -8.15 2.28 -18.24
C GLU A 303 -8.99 3.14 -19.19
N SER A 304 -10.27 2.83 -19.30
CA SER A 304 -11.19 3.56 -20.19
C SER A 304 -11.35 5.03 -19.76
N SER A 305 -11.46 5.29 -18.45
CA SER A 305 -11.55 6.65 -17.90
C SER A 305 -10.27 7.46 -18.17
N LEU A 306 -9.11 6.84 -17.98
CA LEU A 306 -7.80 7.45 -18.24
C LEU A 306 -7.63 7.81 -19.71
N ARG A 307 -7.85 6.84 -20.61
CA ARG A 307 -7.67 7.03 -22.05
C ARG A 307 -8.63 8.06 -22.64
N LYS A 308 -9.89 8.07 -22.22
CA LYS A 308 -10.89 9.06 -22.67
C LYS A 308 -10.56 10.49 -22.26
N SER A 309 -9.78 10.66 -21.19
CA SER A 309 -9.41 11.96 -20.63
C SER A 309 -8.05 12.47 -21.11
N LEU A 310 -7.34 11.71 -21.96
CA LEU A 310 -5.95 11.97 -22.33
C LEU A 310 -5.68 13.41 -22.83
N ASP A 311 -6.58 13.95 -23.65
CA ASP A 311 -6.44 15.30 -24.22
C ASP A 311 -6.84 16.42 -23.25
N ALA A 312 -7.45 16.09 -22.11
CA ALA A 312 -8.04 17.05 -21.19
C ALA A 312 -7.15 17.36 -19.96
N TYR A 313 -6.15 16.52 -19.69
CA TYR A 313 -5.23 16.65 -18.56
C TYR A 313 -4.44 17.96 -18.58
N LYS A 314 -4.23 18.52 -17.39
CA LYS A 314 -3.44 19.73 -17.13
C LYS A 314 -2.26 19.49 -16.21
N SER A 315 -2.25 18.38 -15.46
CA SER A 315 -1.10 17.94 -14.67
C SER A 315 -1.04 16.41 -14.58
N TYR A 316 0.15 15.87 -14.30
CA TYR A 316 0.33 14.43 -14.02
C TYR A 316 -0.37 14.00 -12.73
N TRP A 317 -0.56 14.91 -11.77
CA TRP A 317 -1.35 14.67 -10.56
C TRP A 317 -2.83 14.41 -10.87
N GLU A 318 -3.39 15.04 -11.91
CA GLU A 318 -4.77 14.74 -12.35
C GLU A 318 -4.90 13.34 -12.97
N VAL A 319 -3.84 12.82 -13.59
CA VAL A 319 -3.79 11.44 -14.11
C VAL A 319 -3.87 10.43 -12.94
N LEU A 320 -3.01 10.60 -11.92
CA LEU A 320 -3.04 9.79 -10.70
C LEU A 320 -4.38 9.90 -9.96
N SER A 321 -4.90 11.12 -9.84
CA SER A 321 -6.18 11.36 -9.18
C SER A 321 -7.33 10.66 -9.90
N LEU A 322 -7.38 10.70 -11.24
CA LEU A 322 -8.39 9.98 -12.00
C LEU A 322 -8.21 8.47 -11.88
N ALA A 323 -6.99 7.93 -11.96
CA ALA A 323 -6.74 6.49 -11.81
C ALA A 323 -7.32 5.96 -10.49
N THR A 324 -6.89 6.53 -9.37
CA THR A 324 -7.30 6.09 -8.03
C THR A 324 -8.75 6.44 -7.70
N GLY A 325 -9.32 7.49 -8.28
CA GLY A 325 -10.72 7.85 -8.10
C GLY A 325 -11.68 7.01 -8.95
N ALA A 326 -11.25 6.61 -10.15
CA ALA A 326 -12.02 5.74 -11.05
C ALA A 326 -12.17 4.34 -10.47
N THR A 327 -11.08 3.75 -9.95
CA THR A 327 -11.16 2.43 -9.31
C THR A 327 -12.00 2.47 -8.04
N ALA A 328 -11.80 3.47 -7.19
CA ALA A 328 -12.61 3.68 -5.98
C ALA A 328 -14.11 3.79 -6.29
N ALA A 329 -14.49 4.60 -7.29
CA ALA A 329 -15.88 4.73 -7.71
C ALA A 329 -16.42 3.44 -8.32
N ALA A 330 -15.63 2.71 -9.10
CA ALA A 330 -16.01 1.42 -9.67
C ALA A 330 -16.29 0.38 -8.58
N THR A 331 -15.39 0.26 -7.59
CA THR A 331 -15.53 -0.69 -6.48
C THR A 331 -16.77 -0.39 -5.63
N GLU A 332 -16.99 0.87 -5.25
CA GLU A 332 -18.22 1.25 -4.53
C GLU A 332 -19.46 1.02 -5.39
N TYR A 333 -19.42 1.34 -6.69
CA TYR A 333 -20.58 1.16 -7.56
C TYR A 333 -21.01 -0.31 -7.63
N ILE A 334 -20.06 -1.25 -7.62
CA ILE A 334 -20.33 -2.68 -7.54
C ILE A 334 -21.03 -3.06 -6.22
N LEU A 335 -20.71 -2.42 -5.09
CA LEU A 335 -21.46 -2.61 -3.83
C LEU A 335 -22.89 -2.08 -3.94
N GLU A 336 -23.06 -0.90 -4.54
CA GLU A 336 -24.38 -0.25 -4.70
C GLU A 336 -25.33 -1.08 -5.57
N LEU A 337 -24.81 -1.88 -6.51
CA LEU A 337 -25.61 -2.82 -7.33
C LEU A 337 -26.30 -3.92 -6.50
N ASP A 338 -25.77 -4.25 -5.32
CA ASP A 338 -26.37 -5.18 -4.35
C ASP A 338 -27.09 -4.43 -3.20
N GLY A 339 -27.19 -3.09 -3.26
CA GLY A 339 -27.82 -2.26 -2.23
C GLY A 339 -26.95 -1.99 -1.00
N PHE A 340 -25.65 -2.28 -1.06
CA PHE A 340 -24.67 -1.94 -0.02
C PHE A 340 -23.97 -0.61 -0.36
N ASN A 341 -23.36 0.02 0.64
CA ASN A 341 -22.55 1.23 0.45
C ASN A 341 -21.44 1.34 1.48
N ALA A 342 -20.49 2.25 1.25
CA ALA A 342 -19.34 2.44 2.13
C ALA A 342 -19.72 2.69 3.60
N PRO A 343 -20.68 3.58 3.96
CA PRO A 343 -21.09 3.74 5.36
C PRO A 343 -21.49 2.43 6.05
N MET A 344 -22.25 1.57 5.39
CA MET A 344 -22.65 0.27 5.94
C MET A 344 -21.45 -0.66 6.14
N ILE A 345 -20.55 -0.72 5.16
CA ILE A 345 -19.40 -1.64 5.20
C ILE A 345 -18.36 -1.18 6.20
N VAL A 346 -18.08 0.13 6.28
CA VAL A 346 -17.14 0.71 7.25
C VAL A 346 -17.62 0.48 8.67
N ASP A 347 -18.92 0.67 8.94
CA ASP A 347 -19.51 0.35 10.24
C ASP A 347 -19.39 -1.14 10.56
N LEU A 348 -19.68 -2.02 9.60
CA LEU A 348 -19.57 -3.47 9.76
C LEU A 348 -18.14 -3.90 10.10
N LEU A 349 -17.14 -3.47 9.32
CA LEU A 349 -15.74 -3.87 9.51
C LEU A 349 -15.15 -3.24 10.78
N THR A 350 -15.54 -2.02 11.14
CA THR A 350 -15.14 -1.40 12.41
C THR A 350 -15.73 -2.16 13.60
N LYS A 351 -17.00 -2.57 13.54
CA LYS A 351 -17.60 -3.43 14.57
C LYS A 351 -16.96 -4.81 14.61
N ARG A 352 -16.64 -5.42 13.47
CA ARG A 352 -15.90 -6.69 13.38
C ARG A 352 -14.56 -6.57 14.08
N PHE A 353 -13.83 -5.48 13.91
CA PHE A 353 -12.59 -5.23 14.63
C PHE A 353 -12.81 -5.30 16.15
N HIS A 354 -13.78 -4.57 16.69
CA HIS A 354 -14.04 -4.64 18.14
C HIS A 354 -14.53 -6.03 18.61
N ASN A 355 -15.27 -6.76 17.76
CA ASN A 355 -15.85 -8.05 18.13
C ASN A 355 -14.93 -9.26 17.91
N TYR A 356 -13.94 -9.16 17.05
CA TYR A 356 -13.05 -10.27 16.68
C TYR A 356 -11.60 -9.93 16.95
N VAL A 357 -11.11 -8.82 16.39
CA VAL A 357 -9.71 -8.44 16.50
C VAL A 357 -9.30 -8.17 17.93
N GLN A 358 -10.10 -7.40 18.66
CA GLN A 358 -9.78 -6.98 20.02
C GLN A 358 -9.88 -8.13 21.04
N ILE A 359 -10.64 -9.20 20.73
CA ILE A 359 -10.72 -10.38 21.61
C ILE A 359 -9.58 -11.39 21.35
N TYR A 360 -8.79 -11.19 20.29
CA TYR A 360 -7.59 -11.96 19.97
C TYR A 360 -6.35 -11.05 19.90
N PRO A 361 -5.98 -10.39 21.03
CA PRO A 361 -4.91 -9.40 21.05
C PRO A 361 -3.54 -9.96 20.64
N SER A 362 -3.28 -11.26 20.85
CA SER A 362 -2.02 -11.91 20.48
C SER A 362 -1.82 -12.15 18.97
N ARG A 363 -2.80 -11.80 18.13
CA ARG A 363 -2.68 -11.89 16.66
C ARG A 363 -1.61 -10.93 16.14
N GLY A 364 -1.11 -11.18 14.93
CA GLY A 364 -0.20 -10.25 14.27
C GLY A 364 -0.88 -8.93 13.87
N ALA A 365 -0.18 -7.81 14.01
CA ALA A 365 -0.69 -6.49 13.62
C ALA A 365 -1.10 -6.38 12.13
N ALA A 366 -0.55 -7.21 11.25
CA ALA A 366 -0.88 -7.21 9.81
C ALA A 366 -2.27 -7.79 9.47
N VAL A 367 -2.94 -8.48 10.39
CA VAL A 367 -4.18 -9.24 10.11
C VAL A 367 -5.36 -8.34 9.67
N GLU A 368 -5.32 -7.02 9.87
CA GLU A 368 -6.35 -6.07 9.36
C GLU A 368 -5.74 -4.92 8.55
N LEU A 369 -4.49 -5.06 8.12
CA LEU A 369 -3.77 -4.06 7.34
C LEU A 369 -4.64 -3.53 6.19
N HIS A 370 -5.05 -4.46 5.34
CA HIS A 370 -5.74 -4.18 4.10
C HIS A 370 -7.22 -3.81 4.24
N ASN A 371 -7.87 -4.15 5.35
CA ASN A 371 -9.25 -3.73 5.58
C ASN A 371 -9.35 -2.19 5.64
N CYS A 372 -8.33 -1.52 6.17
CA CYS A 372 -8.25 -0.06 6.20
C CYS A 372 -8.18 0.54 4.79
N ASP A 373 -7.35 -0.03 3.91
CA ASP A 373 -7.20 0.44 2.53
C ASP A 373 -8.48 0.24 1.73
N PHE A 374 -9.14 -0.91 1.90
CA PHE A 374 -10.43 -1.18 1.28
C PHE A 374 -11.50 -0.19 1.73
N MET A 375 -11.63 0.04 3.05
CA MET A 375 -12.57 1.00 3.62
C MET A 375 -12.32 2.42 3.10
N ASP A 376 -11.05 2.85 3.04
CA ASP A 376 -10.68 4.16 2.48
C ASP A 376 -11.01 4.27 0.99
N ALA A 377 -10.80 3.20 0.22
CA ALA A 377 -11.12 3.15 -1.20
C ALA A 377 -12.63 3.27 -1.47
N ILE A 378 -13.45 2.44 -0.83
CA ILE A 378 -14.91 2.49 -1.02
C ILE A 378 -15.50 3.79 -0.49
N TYR A 379 -14.98 4.35 0.62
CA TYR A 379 -15.44 5.64 1.12
C TYR A 379 -15.12 6.80 0.17
N ARG A 380 -13.95 6.76 -0.49
CA ARG A 380 -13.64 7.68 -1.58
C ARG A 380 -14.63 7.52 -2.74
N GLY A 381 -14.91 6.28 -3.15
CA GLY A 381 -15.89 5.95 -4.19
C GLY A 381 -17.28 6.47 -3.87
N TRP A 382 -17.74 6.26 -2.64
CA TRP A 382 -19.04 6.71 -2.16
C TRP A 382 -19.21 8.22 -2.24
N LYS A 383 -18.20 9.01 -1.85
CA LYS A 383 -18.25 10.47 -2.00
C LYS A 383 -18.36 10.91 -3.47
N ILE A 384 -17.73 10.19 -4.38
CA ILE A 384 -17.80 10.45 -5.83
C ILE A 384 -19.19 10.13 -6.36
N LEU A 385 -19.74 8.96 -6.01
CA LEU A 385 -21.04 8.48 -6.45
C LEU A 385 -22.20 9.28 -5.83
N ASP A 386 -22.19 9.53 -4.51
CA ASP A 386 -23.21 10.34 -3.82
C ASP A 386 -23.33 11.73 -4.47
N LYS A 387 -22.21 12.38 -4.77
CA LYS A 387 -22.20 13.65 -5.49
C LYS A 387 -22.85 13.52 -6.88
N ALA A 388 -22.52 12.47 -7.63
CA ALA A 388 -23.08 12.23 -8.95
C ALA A 388 -24.59 11.94 -8.89
N GLN A 389 -25.03 11.12 -7.94
CA GLN A 389 -26.43 10.77 -7.72
C GLN A 389 -27.25 12.01 -7.33
N ARG A 390 -26.77 12.85 -6.42
CA ARG A 390 -27.44 14.10 -6.05
C ARG A 390 -27.59 15.05 -7.24
N ASN A 391 -26.56 15.16 -8.07
CA ASN A 391 -26.61 15.98 -9.27
C ASN A 391 -27.58 15.42 -10.32
N ARG A 392 -27.67 14.09 -10.46
CA ARG A 392 -28.65 13.43 -11.34
C ARG A 392 -30.07 13.55 -10.81
N ALA A 393 -30.25 13.58 -9.48
CA ALA A 393 -31.56 13.57 -8.81
C ALA A 393 -32.47 12.45 -9.35
N GLY A 394 -33.68 12.78 -9.79
CA GLY A 394 -34.65 11.84 -10.37
C GLY A 394 -34.56 11.65 -11.88
N LEU A 395 -33.54 12.21 -12.55
CA LEU A 395 -33.37 12.07 -13.99
C LEU A 395 -33.05 10.62 -14.36
N LYS A 396 -33.65 10.13 -15.46
CA LYS A 396 -33.41 8.78 -16.00
C LYS A 396 -32.15 8.69 -16.87
N GLU A 397 -31.26 9.66 -16.75
CA GLU A 397 -30.00 9.70 -17.48
C GLU A 397 -28.99 8.73 -16.87
N GLU A 398 -28.00 8.33 -17.66
CA GLU A 398 -26.88 7.52 -17.20
C GLU A 398 -26.14 8.23 -16.04
N LEU A 399 -25.77 7.48 -15.01
CA LEU A 399 -24.98 8.04 -13.91
C LEU A 399 -23.54 8.24 -14.40
N VAL A 400 -23.10 9.49 -14.50
CA VAL A 400 -21.72 9.83 -14.89
C VAL A 400 -20.98 10.46 -13.70
N PRO A 401 -20.33 9.64 -12.86
CA PRO A 401 -19.47 10.16 -11.80
C PRO A 401 -18.22 10.83 -12.36
N LYS A 402 -17.61 11.71 -11.56
CA LYS A 402 -16.45 12.52 -11.97
C LYS A 402 -15.40 12.62 -10.88
N VAL A 403 -14.14 12.55 -11.28
CA VAL A 403 -13.00 13.00 -10.47
C VAL A 403 -12.58 14.38 -10.97
N GLY A 404 -12.78 15.41 -10.15
CA GLY A 404 -12.64 16.79 -10.61
C GLY A 404 -13.59 17.07 -11.77
N LYS A 405 -13.04 17.34 -12.96
CA LYS A 405 -13.79 17.54 -14.22
C LYS A 405 -13.86 16.29 -15.12
N TYR A 406 -13.11 15.25 -14.79
CA TYR A 406 -12.92 14.07 -15.64
C TYR A 406 -14.03 13.04 -15.39
N PRO A 407 -14.75 12.59 -16.44
CA PRO A 407 -15.78 11.57 -16.30
C PRO A 407 -15.16 10.20 -16.04
N ILE A 408 -15.86 9.40 -15.23
CA ILE A 408 -15.54 7.99 -14.99
C ILE A 408 -16.47 7.14 -15.86
N ASP A 409 -15.88 6.21 -16.62
CA ASP A 409 -16.60 5.29 -17.49
C ASP A 409 -16.99 4.01 -16.71
N LEU A 410 -18.22 3.95 -16.23
CA LEU A 410 -18.75 2.75 -15.55
C LEU A 410 -19.23 1.66 -16.52
N SER A 411 -19.20 1.89 -17.85
CA SER A 411 -19.74 0.93 -18.82
C SER A 411 -19.07 -0.45 -18.81
N PRO A 412 -17.77 -0.63 -18.47
CA PRO A 412 -17.17 -1.95 -18.31
C PRO A 412 -17.89 -2.84 -17.28
N ILE A 413 -18.42 -2.27 -16.20
CA ILE A 413 -19.19 -3.04 -15.19
C ILE A 413 -20.49 -3.56 -15.83
N HIS A 414 -21.22 -2.71 -16.55
CA HIS A 414 -22.48 -3.08 -17.21
C HIS A 414 -22.30 -4.04 -18.40
N LYS A 415 -21.12 -4.06 -19.01
CA LYS A 415 -20.78 -5.00 -20.08
C LYS A 415 -20.21 -6.32 -19.56
N ASN A 416 -19.85 -6.39 -18.28
CA ASN A 416 -19.32 -7.61 -17.68
C ASN A 416 -20.46 -8.60 -17.40
N GLU A 417 -20.46 -9.71 -18.14
CA GLU A 417 -21.51 -10.73 -18.07
C GLU A 417 -21.64 -11.35 -16.67
N VAL A 418 -20.52 -11.62 -16.00
CA VAL A 418 -20.51 -12.21 -14.65
C VAL A 418 -21.13 -11.24 -13.65
N LEU A 419 -20.67 -9.98 -13.64
CA LEU A 419 -21.17 -8.98 -12.70
C LEU A 419 -22.63 -8.65 -12.95
N MET A 420 -23.12 -8.67 -14.19
CA MET A 420 -24.52 -8.36 -14.47
C MET A 420 -25.47 -9.56 -14.33
N ASN A 421 -24.95 -10.76 -14.05
CA ASN A 421 -25.75 -11.97 -13.86
C ASN A 421 -25.42 -12.70 -12.53
N PRO A 422 -25.58 -12.05 -11.36
CA PRO A 422 -25.27 -12.65 -10.06
C PRO A 422 -26.09 -13.93 -9.78
N GLN A 423 -27.26 -14.08 -10.41
CA GLN A 423 -28.12 -15.25 -10.31
C GLN A 423 -27.51 -16.55 -10.82
N TRP A 424 -26.40 -16.50 -11.57
CA TRP A 424 -25.67 -17.69 -12.02
C TRP A 424 -24.69 -18.23 -10.97
N TYR A 425 -24.38 -17.44 -9.95
CA TYR A 425 -23.32 -17.72 -8.98
C TYR A 425 -23.83 -17.95 -7.55
N ALA A 426 -25.16 -17.99 -7.37
CA ALA A 426 -25.82 -18.29 -6.11
C ALA A 426 -27.21 -18.88 -6.37
N TYR A 427 -28.01 -19.05 -5.31
CA TYR A 427 -29.42 -19.42 -5.47
C TYR A 427 -30.14 -18.31 -6.28
N PRO A 428 -30.67 -18.59 -7.48
CA PRO A 428 -31.02 -17.53 -8.44
C PRO A 428 -31.99 -16.46 -7.89
N ALA A 429 -33.00 -16.88 -7.13
CA ALA A 429 -34.01 -15.98 -6.57
C ALA A 429 -33.52 -15.13 -5.37
N CYS A 430 -32.34 -15.44 -4.82
CA CYS A 430 -31.77 -14.78 -3.63
C CYS A 430 -30.34 -14.29 -3.85
N SER A 431 -29.94 -14.07 -5.10
CA SER A 431 -28.57 -13.70 -5.50
C SER A 431 -28.23 -12.22 -5.27
N ILE A 432 -28.75 -11.63 -4.19
CA ILE A 432 -28.70 -10.19 -3.90
C ILE A 432 -27.46 -9.74 -3.10
N SER A 433 -26.57 -10.67 -2.74
CA SER A 433 -25.35 -10.40 -1.96
C SER A 433 -24.09 -10.97 -2.61
N VAL A 434 -24.18 -11.36 -3.87
CA VAL A 434 -23.10 -12.08 -4.58
C VAL A 434 -21.89 -11.18 -4.80
N ARG A 435 -22.09 -9.95 -5.31
CA ARG A 435 -21.00 -8.99 -5.56
C ARG A 435 -20.43 -8.49 -4.25
N PHE A 436 -21.28 -8.23 -3.26
CA PHE A 436 -20.87 -7.95 -1.89
C PHE A 436 -19.95 -9.05 -1.34
N SER A 437 -20.32 -10.32 -1.46
CA SER A 437 -19.51 -11.44 -0.93
C SER A 437 -18.14 -11.57 -1.63
N ALA A 438 -18.06 -11.25 -2.92
CA ALA A 438 -16.80 -11.20 -3.65
C ALA A 438 -15.92 -10.05 -3.15
N LEU A 439 -16.51 -8.86 -2.96
CA LEU A 439 -15.81 -7.70 -2.42
C LEU A 439 -15.37 -7.88 -0.97
N MET A 440 -16.09 -8.63 -0.14
CA MET A 440 -15.64 -8.93 1.24
C MET A 440 -14.39 -9.81 1.29
N ARG A 441 -14.18 -10.69 0.29
CA ARG A 441 -12.90 -11.40 0.16
C ARG A 441 -11.79 -10.46 -0.29
N LEU A 442 -12.09 -9.54 -1.20
CA LEU A 442 -11.16 -8.51 -1.64
C LEU A 442 -10.92 -7.41 -0.60
N ALA A 443 -11.74 -7.32 0.46
CA ALA A 443 -11.52 -6.40 1.57
C ALA A 443 -10.29 -6.78 2.41
N ASP A 444 -9.93 -8.07 2.43
CA ASP A 444 -8.71 -8.56 3.05
C ASP A 444 -7.49 -8.42 2.12
N TYR A 445 -7.73 -8.12 0.83
CA TYR A 445 -6.70 -7.97 -0.19
C TYR A 445 -7.13 -7.03 -1.35
N PRO A 446 -7.17 -5.71 -1.12
CA PRO A 446 -7.70 -4.75 -2.07
C PRO A 446 -6.65 -4.25 -3.06
N CYS A 447 -5.40 -4.73 -3.01
CA CYS A 447 -4.27 -4.13 -3.73
C CYS A 447 -4.48 -4.03 -5.25
N LEU A 448 -5.28 -4.92 -5.85
CA LEU A 448 -5.65 -4.85 -7.27
C LEU A 448 -6.87 -3.97 -7.58
N LEU A 449 -7.62 -3.57 -6.54
CA LEU A 449 -8.72 -2.60 -6.62
C LEU A 449 -8.24 -1.18 -6.35
N THR A 450 -7.45 -0.98 -5.28
CA THR A 450 -6.69 0.26 -5.08
C THR A 450 -5.65 0.45 -6.19
N SER A 451 -5.22 -0.67 -6.79
CA SER A 451 -4.30 -0.82 -7.92
C SER A 451 -2.90 -0.31 -7.59
N GLU A 452 -2.26 -1.00 -6.66
CA GLU A 452 -0.87 -0.76 -6.26
C GLU A 452 0.12 -0.74 -7.45
N PRO A 453 0.09 -1.70 -8.39
CA PRO A 453 0.95 -1.63 -9.58
C PRO A 453 0.79 -0.33 -10.37
N VAL A 454 -0.43 0.22 -10.46
CA VAL A 454 -0.66 1.52 -11.11
C VAL A 454 -0.09 2.66 -10.26
N THR A 455 -0.40 2.70 -8.98
CA THR A 455 0.04 3.81 -8.11
C THR A 455 1.56 3.84 -7.93
N ALA A 456 2.21 2.69 -7.79
CA ALA A 456 3.67 2.58 -7.73
C ALA A 456 4.33 3.09 -9.03
N THR A 457 3.81 2.68 -10.19
CA THR A 457 4.32 3.09 -11.50
C THR A 457 4.07 4.57 -11.79
N MET A 458 2.88 5.09 -11.45
CA MET A 458 2.54 6.51 -11.63
C MET A 458 3.36 7.38 -10.69
N MET A 459 3.46 7.02 -9.41
CA MET A 459 4.25 7.77 -8.44
C MET A 459 5.74 7.75 -8.78
N THR A 460 6.27 6.65 -9.32
CA THR A 460 7.64 6.61 -9.85
C THR A 460 7.84 7.64 -10.97
N ASN A 461 6.90 7.72 -11.92
CA ASN A 461 6.96 8.72 -12.99
C ASN A 461 6.86 10.16 -12.47
N ILE A 462 6.04 10.40 -11.43
CA ILE A 462 5.89 11.71 -10.78
C ILE A 462 7.14 12.10 -10.00
N ILE A 463 7.67 11.19 -9.19
CA ILE A 463 8.92 11.38 -8.45
C ILE A 463 10.08 11.62 -9.42
N ALA A 464 10.08 11.02 -10.60
CA ALA A 464 11.12 11.30 -11.60
C ALA A 464 11.09 12.77 -12.06
N LEU A 465 9.94 13.44 -12.02
CA LEU A 465 9.78 14.86 -12.34
C LEU A 465 10.04 15.77 -11.12
N GLU A 466 9.72 15.30 -9.92
CA GLU A 466 9.83 16.02 -8.65
C GLU A 466 10.88 15.38 -7.71
N LYS A 467 12.06 15.02 -8.25
CA LYS A 467 13.01 14.11 -7.58
C LYS A 467 13.59 14.63 -6.27
N ASP A 468 13.65 15.94 -6.11
CA ASP A 468 14.24 16.66 -4.98
C ASP A 468 13.28 16.78 -3.78
N THR A 469 12.01 16.44 -3.96
CA THR A 469 10.97 16.56 -2.93
C THR A 469 10.51 15.17 -2.48
N ALA A 470 10.51 14.93 -1.16
CA ALA A 470 10.01 13.68 -0.60
C ALA A 470 8.50 13.50 -0.90
N ALA A 471 8.15 12.48 -1.68
CA ALA A 471 6.75 12.18 -2.01
C ALA A 471 5.98 11.51 -0.85
N ALA A 472 6.69 10.86 0.09
CA ALA A 472 6.11 10.07 1.15
C ALA A 472 6.45 10.61 2.57
N PRO A 473 5.56 10.41 3.55
CA PRO A 473 4.15 10.07 3.39
C PRO A 473 3.38 11.25 2.78
N MET A 474 2.14 11.02 2.34
CA MET A 474 1.28 12.07 1.84
C MET A 474 1.04 13.12 2.93
N ARG A 475 1.49 14.35 2.71
CA ARG A 475 1.31 15.51 3.62
C ARG A 475 -0.07 16.14 3.43
N GLY A 476 -1.12 15.34 3.58
CA GLY A 476 -2.50 15.77 3.37
C GLY A 476 -3.53 14.86 4.01
N CYS A 477 -4.71 15.41 4.28
CA CYS A 477 -5.84 14.63 4.77
C CYS A 477 -6.39 13.73 3.65
N LYS A 478 -6.20 12.41 3.75
CA LYS A 478 -6.81 11.45 2.83
C LYS A 478 -8.30 11.17 3.10
N SER A 479 -8.87 11.79 4.13
CA SER A 479 -10.26 11.56 4.57
C SER A 479 -10.56 10.09 4.87
N CYS A 480 -9.76 9.49 5.76
CA CYS A 480 -9.80 8.07 6.09
C CYS A 480 -11.18 7.66 6.63
N ALA A 481 -11.71 6.52 6.17
CA ALA A 481 -13.06 6.08 6.44
C ALA A 481 -13.35 5.91 7.93
N THR A 482 -12.47 5.21 8.66
CA THR A 482 -12.64 4.94 10.10
C THR A 482 -12.62 6.23 10.93
N ALA A 483 -11.76 7.18 10.56
CA ALA A 483 -11.68 8.47 11.23
C ALA A 483 -12.85 9.41 10.90
N CYS A 484 -13.48 9.27 9.73
CA CYS A 484 -14.55 10.14 9.25
C CYS A 484 -15.96 9.64 9.60
N LEU A 485 -16.21 8.33 9.61
CA LEU A 485 -17.57 7.78 9.68
C LEU A 485 -17.98 7.25 11.05
N VAL A 486 -17.08 6.64 11.81
CA VAL A 486 -17.48 5.86 13.01
C VAL A 486 -17.03 6.55 14.30
N ASP A 487 -15.76 6.96 14.39
CA ASP A 487 -15.17 7.29 15.71
C ASP A 487 -14.64 8.73 15.84
N MET A 488 -14.83 9.58 14.81
CA MET A 488 -14.43 11.01 14.82
C MET A 488 -12.99 11.27 15.29
N ARG A 489 -12.06 10.39 14.96
CA ARG A 489 -10.67 10.40 15.45
C ARG A 489 -9.76 11.39 14.72
N HIS A 490 -10.33 12.26 13.89
CA HIS A 490 -9.59 13.16 13.02
C HIS A 490 -8.64 14.10 13.79
N GLN A 491 -8.96 14.44 15.05
CA GLN A 491 -8.11 15.27 15.91
C GLN A 491 -6.73 14.64 16.25
N TYR A 492 -6.56 13.33 16.07
CA TYR A 492 -5.30 12.62 16.30
C TYR A 492 -4.45 12.47 15.02
N CYS A 493 -4.92 13.01 13.90
CA CYS A 493 -4.18 12.99 12.64
C CYS A 493 -3.04 14.02 12.69
N GLN A 494 -1.88 13.68 12.13
CA GLN A 494 -0.67 14.52 12.19
C GLN A 494 -0.32 15.16 10.83
N TRP A 495 -1.24 15.17 9.88
CA TRP A 495 -0.95 15.63 8.51
C TRP A 495 -0.57 17.12 8.45
N ARG A 496 -1.02 17.95 9.40
CA ARG A 496 -0.66 19.38 9.49
C ARG A 496 0.70 19.59 10.15
N GLU A 497 1.07 18.68 11.05
CA GLU A 497 2.30 18.66 11.83
C GLU A 497 3.37 17.76 11.17
N ALA A 498 3.19 17.39 9.90
CA ALA A 498 4.11 16.56 9.15
C ALA A 498 5.46 17.28 8.93
N VAL A 499 6.56 16.59 9.22
CA VAL A 499 7.94 17.09 8.99
C VAL A 499 8.31 17.23 7.51
#